data_AF-A0A7Y8J717-F1
#
_entry.id   AF-A0A7Y8J717-F1
#
_cell.length_a   1.000
_cell.length_b   1.000
_cell.length_c   1.000
_cell.angle_alpha   90.00
_cell.angle_beta   90.00
_cell.angle_gamma   90.00
#
_symmetry.space_group_name_H-M   'P 1'
#
loop_
_entity.id
_entity.type
_entity.pdbx_description
1 polymer ?
#
loop_
_entity_poly.entity_id
_entity_poly.type
_entity_poly.pdbx_seq_one_letter_code
_entity_poly.pdbx_strand_id
1 'polypeptide(L)'
;MTLTEESFSEVSEKTGERKIMSQKKIYYYRIFDDTEKLNYIKSSLAHEEVESFLRDYEKTHQKYLNPEFIKYLQKHDSEAEIIEISDISY
;
A
#
# COMPACT_ATOMS: atom_id res chain seq x y z
N MET A 1 9.46 -19.03 8.11
CA MET A 1 10.33 -17.84 8.05
C MET A 1 9.72 -16.82 9.02
N THR A 2 10.27 -16.72 10.24
CA THR A 2 9.73 -15.86 11.31
C THR A 2 10.14 -14.41 11.05
N LEU A 3 9.18 -13.57 10.63
CA LEU A 3 9.35 -12.12 10.52
C LEU A 3 9.15 -11.51 11.90
N THR A 4 10.24 -11.18 12.58
CA THR A 4 10.25 -10.44 13.84
C THR A 4 9.63 -9.06 13.66
N GLU A 5 8.57 -8.77 14.41
CA GLU A 5 8.01 -7.43 14.56
C GLU A 5 8.92 -6.59 15.46
N GLU A 6 9.65 -5.65 14.88
CA GLU A 6 10.36 -4.63 15.65
C GLU A 6 9.37 -3.53 16.07
N SER A 7 8.95 -3.57 17.34
CA SER A 7 8.16 -2.52 17.97
C SER A 7 9.06 -1.63 18.82
N PHE A 8 9.17 -0.34 18.48
CA PHE A 8 9.86 0.66 19.30
C PHE A 8 8.86 1.48 20.13
N SER A 9 9.26 1.84 21.35
CA SER A 9 8.45 2.64 22.28
C SER A 9 9.12 3.98 22.52
N GLU A 10 8.43 5.09 22.25
CA GLU A 10 8.84 6.44 22.65
C GLU A 10 8.03 6.87 23.88
N VAL A 11 8.71 7.37 24.91
CA VAL A 11 8.10 7.79 26.19
C VAL A 11 7.94 9.31 26.18
N SER A 12 6.69 9.80 26.25
CA SER A 12 6.41 11.21 26.49
C SER A 12 6.37 11.49 28.00
N GLU A 13 7.27 12.35 28.48
CA GLU A 13 7.52 12.62 29.92
C GLU A 13 6.40 13.38 30.66
N LYS A 14 5.21 13.60 30.09
CA LYS A 14 4.18 14.46 30.72
C LYS A 14 2.85 13.81 31.10
N THR A 15 2.56 12.60 30.64
CA THR A 15 1.43 11.79 31.11
C THR A 15 1.81 10.34 30.88
N GLY A 16 1.66 9.45 31.87
CA GLY A 16 2.11 8.04 31.86
C GLY A 16 1.40 7.12 30.86
N GLU A 17 0.97 7.63 29.71
CA GLU A 17 0.34 6.90 28.63
C GLU A 17 1.42 6.43 27.65
N ARG A 18 1.74 5.12 27.67
CA ARG A 18 2.57 4.50 26.64
C ARG A 18 1.76 4.39 25.36
N LYS A 19 1.92 5.35 24.44
CA LYS A 19 1.38 5.22 23.10
C LYS A 19 2.30 4.29 22.30
N ILE A 20 1.94 3.00 22.22
CA ILE A 20 2.62 2.06 21.33
C ILE A 20 2.26 2.50 19.91
N MET A 21 3.12 3.31 19.29
CA MET A 21 3.04 3.59 17.87
C MET A 21 3.62 2.37 17.15
N SER A 22 2.77 1.39 16.87
CA SER A 22 3.14 0.33 15.94
C SER A 22 3.55 0.98 14.63
N GLN A 23 4.83 0.86 14.26
CA GLN A 23 5.27 1.27 12.93
C GLN A 23 4.47 0.44 11.92
N LYS A 24 3.56 1.12 11.21
CA LYS A 24 2.70 0.46 10.25
C LYS A 24 3.59 -0.03 9.11
N LYS A 25 3.58 -1.34 8.87
CA LYS A 25 4.38 -1.95 7.82
C LYS A 25 3.91 -1.40 6.48
N ILE A 26 4.86 -0.92 5.68
CA ILE A 26 4.60 -0.43 4.32
C ILE A 26 5.11 -1.49 3.34
N TYR A 27 4.24 -1.86 2.43
CA TYR A 27 4.49 -2.84 1.39
C TYR A 27 4.51 -2.17 0.01
N TYR A 28 5.27 -2.76 -0.90
CA TYR A 28 5.40 -2.31 -2.28
C TYR A 28 4.99 -3.44 -3.21
N TYR A 29 3.96 -3.18 -4.02
CA TYR A 29 3.40 -4.16 -4.96
C TYR A 29 3.65 -3.72 -6.39
N ARG A 30 4.07 -4.65 -7.23
CA ARG A 30 4.23 -4.42 -8.66
C ARG A 30 2.87 -4.61 -9.35
N ILE A 31 2.44 -3.64 -10.15
CA ILE A 31 1.18 -3.70 -10.90
C ILE A 31 1.37 -3.30 -12.36
N PHE A 32 0.52 -3.86 -13.22
CA PHE A 32 0.48 -3.55 -14.64
C PHE A 32 -0.94 -3.18 -15.04
N ASP A 33 -1.06 -2.06 -15.75
CA ASP A 33 -2.30 -1.68 -16.42
C ASP A 33 -2.62 -2.60 -17.60
N ASP A 34 -3.86 -2.55 -18.11
CA ASP A 34 -4.22 -3.05 -19.45
C ASP A 34 -3.39 -2.44 -20.59
N THR A 35 -2.74 -1.30 -20.33
CA THR A 35 -1.83 -0.63 -21.29
C THR A 35 -0.37 -1.08 -21.15
N GLU A 36 -0.12 -2.14 -20.39
CA GLU A 36 1.21 -2.68 -20.07
C GLU A 36 2.13 -1.69 -19.33
N LYS A 37 1.57 -0.58 -18.84
CA LYS A 37 2.32 0.39 -18.03
C LYS A 37 2.61 -0.22 -16.66
N LEU A 38 3.91 -0.28 -16.34
CA LEU A 38 4.42 -0.77 -15.07
C LEU A 38 4.43 0.37 -14.04
N ASN A 39 3.74 0.17 -12.92
CA ASN A 39 3.82 1.05 -11.75
C ASN A 39 4.02 0.22 -10.49
N TYR A 40 4.39 0.88 -9.39
CA TYR A 40 4.36 0.28 -8.06
C TYR A 40 3.24 0.90 -7.21
N ILE A 41 2.69 0.09 -6.31
CA ILE A 41 1.78 0.53 -5.26
C ILE A 41 2.54 0.52 -3.96
N LYS A 42 2.58 1.66 -3.29
CA LYS A 42 2.86 1.71 -1.86
C LYS A 42 1.54 1.52 -1.14
N SER A 43 1.46 0.60 -0.18
CA SER A 43 0.28 0.45 0.67
C SER A 43 0.68 -0.11 2.02
N SER A 44 -0.11 0.21 3.03
CA SER A 44 0.05 -0.35 4.38
C SER A 44 -0.71 -1.68 4.57
N LEU A 45 -1.54 -2.04 3.59
CA LEU A 45 -2.31 -3.29 3.56
C LEU A 45 -1.43 -4.47 3.20
N ALA A 46 -1.73 -5.63 3.79
CA ALA A 46 -1.05 -6.86 3.45
C ALA A 46 -1.45 -7.38 2.06
N HIS A 47 -0.66 -8.31 1.51
CA HIS A 47 -0.88 -8.84 0.15
C HIS A 47 -2.29 -9.42 -0.05
N GLU A 48 -2.77 -10.18 0.94
CA GLU A 48 -4.09 -10.81 0.92
C GLU A 48 -5.23 -9.78 0.85
N GLU A 49 -5.07 -8.66 1.54
CA GLU A 49 -6.05 -7.57 1.52
C GLU A 49 -6.05 -6.86 0.16
N VAL A 50 -4.87 -6.54 -0.36
CA VAL A 50 -4.71 -5.92 -1.69
C VAL A 50 -5.28 -6.81 -2.79
N GLU A 51 -5.05 -8.12 -2.74
CA GLU A 51 -5.66 -9.08 -3.67
C GLU A 51 -7.19 -9.14 -3.56
N SER A 52 -7.73 -9.07 -2.34
CA SER A 52 -9.19 -9.03 -2.15
C SER A 52 -9.79 -7.78 -2.81
N PHE A 53 -9.20 -6.61 -2.55
CA PHE A 53 -9.63 -5.35 -3.17
C PHE A 53 -9.47 -5.37 -4.69
N LEU A 54 -8.42 -6.01 -5.21
CA LEU A 54 -8.22 -6.20 -6.63
C LEU A 54 -9.37 -7.02 -7.24
N ARG A 55 -9.70 -8.16 -6.65
CA ARG A 55 -10.80 -9.01 -7.13
C ARG A 55 -12.16 -8.30 -7.10
N ASP A 56 -12.42 -7.49 -6.07
CA ASP A 56 -13.67 -6.73 -6.00
C ASP A 56 -13.70 -5.56 -7.01
N TYR A 57 -12.56 -4.95 -7.27
CA TYR A 57 -12.40 -3.95 -8.32
C TYR A 57 -12.63 -4.56 -9.72
N GLU A 58 -12.07 -5.74 -10.01
CA GLU A 58 -12.23 -6.46 -11.29
C GLU A 58 -13.69 -6.86 -11.58
N LYS A 59 -14.50 -7.15 -10.56
CA LYS A 59 -15.92 -7.47 -10.77
C LYS A 59 -16.75 -6.29 -11.28
N THR A 60 -16.30 -5.07 -10.99
CA THR A 60 -17.07 -3.84 -11.25
C THR A 60 -16.54 -3.04 -12.43
N HIS A 61 -15.29 -3.28 -12.86
CA HIS A 61 -14.63 -2.53 -13.92
C HIS A 61 -14.29 -3.45 -15.10
N GLN A 62 -14.65 -3.02 -16.32
CA GLN A 62 -14.27 -3.71 -17.56
C GLN A 62 -12.80 -3.51 -17.96
N LYS A 63 -12.13 -2.52 -17.37
CA LYS A 63 -10.73 -2.15 -17.64
C LYS A 63 -10.00 -1.90 -16.34
N TYR A 64 -8.78 -2.39 -16.26
CA TYR A 64 -7.85 -2.19 -15.17
C TYR A 64 -6.89 -1.04 -15.50
N LEU A 65 -7.11 0.08 -14.81
CA LEU A 65 -6.22 1.24 -14.80
C LEU A 65 -5.67 1.43 -13.38
N ASN A 66 -4.36 1.27 -13.22
CA ASN A 66 -3.52 1.56 -12.07
C ASN A 66 -3.92 2.84 -11.31
N PRO A 67 -4.06 4.03 -11.94
CA PRO A 67 -4.48 5.22 -11.19
C PRO A 67 -5.90 5.12 -10.64
N GLU A 68 -6.81 4.40 -11.31
CA GLU A 68 -8.18 4.22 -10.85
C GLU A 68 -8.27 3.18 -9.74
N PHE A 69 -7.52 2.08 -9.86
CA PHE A 69 -7.38 1.08 -8.80
C PHE A 69 -6.78 1.69 -7.53
N ILE A 70 -5.77 2.56 -7.65
CA ILE A 70 -5.20 3.25 -6.49
C ILE A 70 -6.17 4.21 -5.85
N LYS A 71 -6.95 4.97 -6.62
CA LYS A 71 -8.02 5.80 -6.03
C LYS A 71 -9.06 4.96 -5.29
N TYR A 72 -9.35 3.76 -5.77
CA TYR A 72 -10.21 2.82 -5.07
C TYR A 72 -9.56 2.33 -3.77
N LEU A 73 -8.28 1.92 -3.82
CA LEU A 73 -7.53 1.45 -2.67
C LEU A 73 -7.35 2.55 -1.61
N GLN A 74 -7.17 3.81 -2.02
CA GLN A 74 -7.04 4.99 -1.14
C GLN A 74 -8.26 5.23 -0.24
N LYS A 75 -9.45 4.74 -0.62
CA LYS A 75 -10.66 4.80 0.22
C LYS A 75 -10.56 3.86 1.43
N HIS A 76 -9.76 2.81 1.31
CA HIS A 76 -9.56 1.79 2.35
C HIS A 76 -8.21 1.98 3.07
N ASP A 77 -7.21 2.49 2.37
CA ASP A 77 -5.88 2.79 2.89
C ASP A 77 -5.41 4.18 2.44
N SER A 78 -5.47 5.17 3.32
CA SER A 78 -5.04 6.54 3.00
C SER A 78 -3.54 6.67 2.69
N GLU A 79 -2.74 5.66 3.01
CA GLU A 79 -1.31 5.61 2.68
C GLU A 79 -1.04 4.96 1.31
N ALA A 80 -2.09 4.50 0.61
CA ALA A 80 -1.99 3.92 -0.71
C ALA A 80 -1.55 4.98 -1.73
N GLU A 81 -0.47 4.73 -2.44
CA GLU A 81 0.08 5.66 -3.43
C GLU A 81 0.64 4.92 -4.64
N ILE A 82 0.47 5.52 -5.82
CA ILE A 82 1.08 5.03 -7.05
C ILE A 82 2.47 5.63 -7.22
N ILE A 83 3.44 4.78 -7.49
CA ILE A 83 4.81 5.15 -7.83
C ILE A 83 4.98 4.87 -9.32
N GLU A 84 5.02 5.95 -10.10
CA GLU A 84 5.24 5.88 -11.54
C GLU A 84 6.72 5.67 -11.84
N ILE A 85 7.03 4.71 -12.70
CA ILE A 85 8.40 4.48 -13.16
C ILE A 85 8.60 5.30 -14.43
N SER A 86 9.56 6.23 -14.39
CA SER A 86 10.01 6.95 -15.57
C SER A 86 11.39 6.44 -15.98
N ASP A 87 11.58 6.16 -17.28
CA ASP A 87 12.89 5.83 -17.81
C ASP A 87 13.77 7.09 -17.73
N ILE A 88 14.91 6.97 -17.06
CA ILE A 88 15.97 7.97 -17.06
C ILE A 88 17.11 7.41 -17.91
N SER A 89 17.13 7.80 -19.17
CA SER A 89 18.17 7.42 -20.12
C SER A 89 19.40 8.34 -19.94
N TYR A 90 20.62 7.77 -19.99
CA TYR A 90 21.90 8.51 -19.94
C TYR A 90 22.48 8.75 -21.33
#